data_AF-A0A9W8JXA1-F1
#
_entry.id   AF-A0A9W8JXA1-F1
#
_cell.length_a   1.000
_cell.length_b   1.000
_cell.length_c   1.000
_cell.angle_alpha   90.00
_cell.angle_beta   90.00
_cell.angle_gamma   90.00
#
_symmetry.space_group_name_H-M   'P 1'
#
loop_
_entity.id
_entity.type
_entity.pdbx_description
1 polymer ?
#
loop_
_entity_poly.entity_id
_entity_poly.type
_entity_poly.pdbx_seq_one_letter_code
_entity_poly.pdbx_strand_id
1 'polypeptide(L)'
;MNSIVSGKSIVFNGNGYLFDGGGWPRTEWRDTKAISDDEDQDVWHNVTVFNSPARVYSVSNPAPLLMTNLTVDNAQGDVPNNQSNGLPAGHNTDGFDCSTTNLVIENSYVHNQASTTRLALVS
;
A
#
# COMPACT_ATOMS: atom_id res chain seq x y z
N MET A 1 -4.35 -19.10 -2.77
CA MET A 1 -3.92 -17.83 -2.16
C MET A 1 -4.99 -16.80 -2.48
N ASN A 2 -5.55 -16.12 -1.49
CA ASN A 2 -6.69 -15.23 -1.68
C ASN A 2 -6.17 -13.79 -1.87
N SER A 3 -6.26 -13.25 -3.09
CA SER A 3 -6.13 -11.81 -3.33
C SER A 3 -7.36 -11.10 -2.75
N ILE A 4 -7.20 -9.89 -2.23
CA ILE A 4 -8.34 -9.06 -1.78
C ILE A 4 -9.05 -8.45 -3.00
N VAL A 5 -8.30 -8.17 -4.07
CA VAL A 5 -8.82 -7.70 -5.36
C VAL A 5 -8.09 -8.47 -6.48
N SER A 6 -8.84 -9.20 -7.31
CA SER A 6 -8.30 -9.94 -8.47
C SER A 6 -9.32 -9.99 -9.58
N GLY A 7 -8.89 -9.86 -10.82
CA GLY A 7 -9.74 -9.75 -11.99
C GLY A 7 -8.97 -9.18 -13.18
N LYS A 8 -9.72 -8.76 -14.20
CA LYS A 8 -9.23 -8.28 -15.49
C LYS A 8 -9.70 -6.85 -15.72
N SER A 9 -8.84 -5.95 -16.20
CA SER A 9 -9.16 -4.54 -16.45
C SER A 9 -9.83 -3.87 -15.24
N ILE A 10 -9.26 -4.06 -14.06
CA ILE A 10 -9.82 -3.54 -12.82
C ILE A 10 -9.58 -2.04 -12.74
N VAL A 11 -10.67 -1.30 -12.51
CA VAL A 11 -10.61 0.09 -12.04
C VAL A 11 -11.02 0.13 -10.58
N PHE A 12 -10.04 0.35 -9.69
CA PHE A 12 -10.26 0.52 -8.27
C PHE A 12 -10.18 2.01 -7.89
N ASN A 13 -11.32 2.62 -7.59
CA ASN A 13 -11.42 4.02 -7.18
C ASN A 13 -11.75 4.12 -5.69
N GLY A 14 -10.83 4.67 -4.90
CA GLY A 14 -11.07 4.89 -3.48
C GLY A 14 -12.13 5.98 -3.18
N ASN A 15 -12.43 6.85 -4.15
CA ASN A 15 -13.51 7.83 -4.09
C ASN A 15 -13.53 8.70 -2.81
N GLY A 16 -12.35 9.02 -2.27
CA GLY A 16 -12.19 9.79 -1.03
C GLY A 16 -12.48 9.03 0.26
N TYR A 17 -12.78 7.73 0.18
CA TYR A 17 -12.89 6.87 1.36
C TYR A 17 -11.51 6.49 1.88
N LEU A 18 -11.47 6.27 3.20
CA LEU A 18 -10.29 5.91 3.95
C LEU A 18 -10.33 4.44 4.37
N PHE A 19 -9.22 3.73 4.15
CA PHE A 19 -8.95 2.42 4.73
C PHE A 19 -8.07 2.58 5.97
N ASP A 20 -8.67 2.56 7.16
CA ASP A 20 -7.94 2.64 8.44
C ASP A 20 -7.54 1.24 8.91
N GLY A 21 -6.23 1.00 9.04
CA GLY A 21 -5.66 -0.25 9.51
C GLY A 21 -5.66 -0.42 11.03
N GLY A 22 -5.98 0.63 11.79
CA GLY A 22 -6.08 0.60 13.25
C GLY A 22 -4.75 0.68 14.00
N GLY A 23 -3.63 0.88 13.28
CA GLY A 23 -2.30 1.05 13.86
C GLY A 23 -1.70 -0.22 14.47
N TRP A 24 -0.66 -0.04 15.28
CA TRP A 24 0.13 -1.15 15.82
C TRP A 24 -0.22 -1.48 17.27
N PRO A 25 -0.12 -2.76 17.64
CA PRO A 25 0.05 -3.95 16.81
C PRO A 25 -1.33 -4.47 16.36
N ARG A 26 -1.42 -4.99 15.14
CA ARG A 26 -2.61 -5.72 14.68
C ARG A 26 -2.18 -6.96 13.92
N THR A 27 -2.60 -8.12 14.42
CA THR A 27 -2.22 -9.44 13.88
C THR A 27 -3.07 -9.87 12.69
N GLU A 28 -4.22 -9.23 12.48
CA GLU A 28 -5.16 -9.56 11.41
C GLU A 28 -4.99 -8.72 10.13
N TRP A 29 -3.98 -7.87 10.07
CA TRP A 29 -3.71 -7.09 8.85
C TRP A 29 -3.26 -8.00 7.72
N ARG A 30 -3.76 -7.71 6.51
CA ARG A 30 -3.33 -8.37 5.28
C ARG A 30 -2.97 -7.28 4.28
N ASP A 31 -1.80 -7.43 3.68
CA ASP A 31 -1.37 -6.53 2.61
C ASP A 31 -2.40 -6.54 1.49
N THR A 32 -2.61 -5.37 0.91
CA THR A 32 -3.40 -5.24 -0.31
C THR A 32 -2.55 -5.77 -1.47
N LYS A 33 -2.97 -6.89 -2.05
CA LYS A 33 -2.32 -7.48 -3.22
C LYS A 33 -3.06 -7.06 -4.48
N ALA A 34 -2.35 -6.36 -5.37
CA ALA A 34 -2.80 -6.13 -6.74
C ALA A 34 -2.19 -7.22 -7.62
N ILE A 35 -3.05 -8.11 -8.14
CA ILE A 35 -2.66 -9.20 -9.04
C ILE A 35 -3.61 -9.16 -10.24
N SER A 36 -3.03 -8.99 -11.42
CA SER A 36 -3.73 -9.08 -12.71
C SER A 36 -2.93 -9.97 -13.65
N ASP A 37 -3.63 -10.85 -14.36
CA ASP A 37 -3.10 -11.80 -15.33
C ASP A 37 -3.52 -11.46 -16.77
N ASP A 38 -4.03 -10.23 -16.99
CA ASP A 38 -4.50 -9.77 -18.30
C ASP A 38 -3.46 -8.91 -19.04
N GLU A 39 -3.62 -8.77 -20.36
CA GLU A 39 -2.78 -7.89 -21.18
C GLU A 39 -3.22 -6.42 -21.06
N ASP A 40 -4.48 -6.19 -20.68
CA ASP A 40 -5.05 -4.85 -20.48
C ASP A 40 -4.60 -4.21 -19.16
N GLN A 41 -4.51 -2.87 -19.15
CA GLN A 41 -4.05 -2.10 -17.99
C GLN A 41 -5.10 -2.03 -16.87
N ASP A 42 -4.68 -2.41 -15.66
CA ASP A 42 -5.42 -2.12 -14.43
C ASP A 42 -5.10 -0.71 -13.90
N VAL A 43 -6.06 -0.08 -13.23
CA VAL A 43 -5.93 1.26 -12.65
C VAL A 43 -6.41 1.28 -11.21
N TRP A 44 -5.55 1.73 -10.31
CA TRP A 44 -5.87 2.00 -8.91
C TRP A 44 -5.69 3.49 -8.65
N HIS A 45 -6.74 4.16 -8.20
CA HIS A 45 -6.66 5.61 -7.99
C HIS A 45 -7.48 6.15 -6.82
N ASN A 46 -7.02 7.28 -6.28
CA ASN A 46 -7.68 8.03 -5.20
C ASN A 46 -7.93 7.18 -3.94
N VAL A 47 -7.01 6.28 -3.61
CA VAL A 47 -7.08 5.42 -2.43
C VAL A 47 -6.27 6.03 -1.30
N THR A 48 -6.87 6.12 -0.13
CA THR A 48 -6.20 6.56 1.08
C THR A 48 -6.16 5.41 2.09
N VAL A 49 -4.96 5.08 2.59
CA VAL A 49 -4.74 4.08 3.63
C VAL A 49 -4.08 4.77 4.82
N PHE A 50 -4.67 4.62 6.02
CA PHE A 50 -4.13 5.17 7.26
C PHE A 50 -3.72 4.07 8.21
N ASN A 51 -2.66 4.33 8.97
CA ASN A 51 -2.23 3.53 10.12
C ASN A 51 -2.21 2.02 9.82
N SER A 52 -1.62 1.67 8.68
CA SER A 52 -1.43 0.27 8.33
C SER A 52 -0.50 -0.39 9.36
N PRO A 53 -0.90 -1.49 9.99
CA PRO A 53 -0.09 -2.20 10.99
C PRO A 53 1.20 -2.82 10.42
N ALA A 54 1.30 -2.93 9.09
CA ALA A 54 2.46 -3.38 8.34
C ALA A 54 2.37 -2.84 6.90
N ARG A 55 3.04 -3.49 5.94
CA ARG A 55 3.04 -3.15 4.52
C ARG A 55 1.63 -2.90 3.95
N VAL A 56 1.51 -1.91 3.07
CA VAL A 56 0.23 -1.54 2.43
C VAL A 56 0.02 -2.30 1.13
N TYR A 57 0.78 -1.96 0.08
CA TYR A 57 0.64 -2.57 -1.25
C TYR A 57 1.75 -3.59 -1.48
N SER A 58 1.35 -4.83 -1.80
CA SER A 58 2.25 -5.88 -2.26
C SER A 58 1.90 -6.18 -3.71
N VAL A 59 2.75 -5.73 -4.62
CA VAL A 59 2.45 -5.66 -6.06
C VAL A 59 3.30 -6.70 -6.80
N SER A 60 2.64 -7.67 -7.42
CA SER A 60 3.29 -8.78 -8.13
C SER A 60 2.53 -9.19 -9.39
N ASN A 61 2.05 -8.21 -10.14
CA ASN A 61 1.27 -8.38 -11.37
C ASN A 61 2.17 -8.60 -12.60
N PRO A 62 1.90 -9.58 -13.47
CA PRO A 62 2.53 -9.66 -14.81
C PRO A 62 1.99 -8.60 -15.81
N ALA A 63 0.74 -8.18 -15.66
CA ALA A 63 0.04 -7.20 -16.50
C ALA A 63 0.51 -5.74 -16.32
N PRO A 64 0.17 -4.78 -17.19
CA PRO A 64 0.32 -3.35 -16.91
C PRO A 64 -0.58 -2.88 -15.74
N LEU A 65 -0.01 -2.12 -14.80
CA LEU A 65 -0.75 -1.52 -13.68
C LEU A 65 -0.36 -0.05 -13.49
N LEU A 66 -1.37 0.82 -13.42
CA LEU A 66 -1.24 2.21 -13.01
C LEU A 66 -1.78 2.40 -11.59
N MET A 67 -0.95 2.91 -10.69
CA MET A 67 -1.32 3.30 -9.34
C MET A 67 -1.09 4.82 -9.19
N THR A 68 -2.16 5.60 -9.11
CA THR A 68 -2.08 7.08 -9.17
C THR A 68 -2.91 7.74 -8.09
N ASN A 69 -2.48 8.90 -7.58
CA ASN A 69 -3.19 9.63 -6.51
C ASN A 69 -3.46 8.78 -5.26
N LEU A 70 -2.49 7.95 -4.85
CA LEU A 70 -2.61 7.13 -3.65
C LEU A 70 -1.99 7.84 -2.45
N THR A 71 -2.56 7.62 -1.27
CA THR A 71 -2.04 8.16 -0.01
C THR A 71 -1.85 7.02 0.97
N VAL A 72 -0.63 6.87 1.47
CA VAL A 72 -0.32 6.03 2.64
C VAL A 72 0.13 6.96 3.76
N ASP A 73 -0.68 7.08 4.80
CA ASP A 73 -0.36 7.89 5.97
C ASP A 73 -0.25 7.01 7.21
N ASN A 74 0.99 6.74 7.58
CA ASN A 74 1.33 5.99 8.78
C ASN A 74 2.02 6.87 9.82
N ALA A 75 1.80 8.19 9.82
CA ALA A 75 2.51 9.13 10.71
C ALA A 75 2.34 8.82 12.20
N GLN A 76 1.24 8.20 12.61
CA GLN A 76 1.06 7.76 14.01
C GLN A 76 2.11 6.72 14.44
N GLY A 77 2.73 6.00 13.51
CA GLY A 77 3.81 5.06 13.78
C GLY A 77 5.11 5.71 14.26
N ASP A 78 5.29 7.01 14.04
CA ASP A 78 6.49 7.73 14.46
C ASP A 78 6.55 7.91 15.99
N VAL A 79 5.39 7.88 16.65
CA VAL A 79 5.29 8.07 18.10
C VAL A 79 5.18 6.73 18.83
N PRO A 80 5.69 6.63 20.07
CA PRO A 80 5.45 5.47 20.90
C PRO A 80 3.98 5.27 21.25
N ASN A 81 3.61 4.03 21.53
CA ASN A 81 2.33 3.66 22.12
C ASN A 81 2.53 2.74 23.33
N ASN A 82 1.41 2.30 23.93
CA ASN A 82 1.41 1.41 25.10
C ASN A 82 2.03 0.02 24.83
N GLN A 83 2.32 -0.33 23.58
CA GLN A 83 2.81 -1.63 23.15
C GLN A 83 4.24 -1.55 22.58
N SER A 84 4.80 -0.36 22.40
CA SER A 84 6.11 -0.15 21.78
C SER A 84 7.25 0.13 22.78
N ASN A 85 6.99 0.07 24.09
CA ASN A 85 7.98 0.26 25.16
C ASN A 85 8.80 1.56 25.04
N GLY A 86 8.16 2.66 24.60
CA GLY A 86 8.82 3.97 24.46
C GLY A 86 9.59 4.16 23.15
N LEU A 87 9.60 3.17 22.25
CA LEU A 87 10.11 3.30 20.88
C LEU A 87 8.98 3.71 19.92
N PRO A 88 9.27 4.23 18.71
CA PRO A 88 8.25 4.39 17.67
C PRO A 88 7.42 3.12 17.48
N ALA A 89 6.10 3.27 17.42
CA ALA A 89 5.19 2.13 17.30
C ALA A 89 5.27 1.46 15.92
N GLY A 90 5.65 2.23 14.90
CA GLY A 90 5.63 1.79 13.53
C GLY A 90 6.85 0.99 13.11
N HIS A 91 6.59 -0.16 12.49
CA HIS A 91 7.61 -1.00 11.89
C HIS A 91 7.08 -1.72 10.65
N ASN A 92 7.92 -1.93 9.64
CA ASN A 92 7.60 -2.60 8.37
C ASN A 92 6.37 -2.03 7.63
N THR A 93 6.17 -0.71 7.65
CA THR A 93 5.06 -0.03 6.96
C THR A 93 5.38 0.40 5.55
N ASP A 94 6.04 -0.47 4.79
CA ASP A 94 6.33 -0.26 3.39
C ASP A 94 5.04 0.14 2.64
N GLY A 95 5.05 1.33 2.02
CA GLY A 95 3.90 1.79 1.24
C GLY A 95 3.69 0.89 0.02
N PHE A 96 4.77 0.62 -0.72
CA PHE A 96 4.77 -0.24 -1.89
C PHE A 96 5.94 -1.22 -1.82
N ASP A 97 5.63 -2.51 -1.88
CA ASP A 97 6.60 -3.58 -2.10
C ASP A 97 6.28 -4.24 -3.45
N CYS A 98 7.14 -3.96 -4.44
CA CYS A 98 6.87 -4.26 -5.83
C CYS A 98 7.88 -5.27 -6.38
N SER A 99 7.35 -6.36 -6.94
CA SER A 99 8.10 -7.36 -7.68
C SER A 99 7.40 -7.61 -9.01
N THR A 100 7.60 -6.68 -9.94
CA THR A 100 6.98 -6.64 -11.28
C THR A 100 7.81 -5.73 -12.20
N THR A 101 7.54 -5.80 -13.51
CA THR A 101 8.19 -4.98 -14.55
C THR A 101 7.25 -3.96 -15.21
N ASN A 102 5.93 -4.10 -15.08
CA ASN A 102 4.94 -3.29 -15.81
C ASN A 102 4.08 -2.48 -14.83
N LEU A 103 4.73 -1.61 -14.06
CA LEU A 103 4.10 -0.83 -13.00
C LEU A 103 4.49 0.63 -13.09
N VAL A 104 3.48 1.49 -13.10
CA VAL A 104 3.62 2.95 -12.93
C VAL A 104 2.99 3.34 -11.60
N ILE A 105 3.77 4.00 -10.75
CA ILE A 105 3.28 4.66 -9.53
C ILE A 105 3.56 6.14 -9.66
N GLU A 106 2.52 6.96 -9.63
CA GLU A 106 2.64 8.41 -9.81
C GLU A 106 1.69 9.17 -8.91
N ASN A 107 1.95 10.48 -8.72
CA ASN A 107 1.09 11.41 -7.98
C ASN A 107 0.69 10.92 -6.57
N SER A 108 1.53 10.09 -5.94
CA SER A 108 1.20 9.40 -4.70
C SER A 108 2.06 9.89 -3.55
N TYR A 109 1.49 9.88 -2.35
CA TYR A 109 2.12 10.30 -1.10
C TYR A 109 2.30 9.11 -0.15
N VAL A 110 3.47 9.02 0.49
CA VAL A 110 3.78 7.99 1.48
C VAL A 110 4.50 8.62 2.67
N HIS A 111 3.89 8.47 3.86
CA HIS A 111 4.54 8.64 5.16
C HIS A 111 4.58 7.28 5.85
N ASN A 112 5.76 6.78 6.21
CA ASN A 112 5.94 5.48 6.86
C ASN A 112 7.24 5.37 7.67
N GLN A 113 7.45 4.20 8.33
CA GLN A 113 8.60 3.91 9.21
C GLN A 113 9.51 2.78 8.67
N ALA A 114 9.31 2.36 7.41
CA ALA A 114 10.16 1.35 6.80
C ALA A 114 11.51 1.96 6.36
N SER A 115 12.61 1.29 6.69
CA SER A 115 13.98 1.72 6.37
C SER A 115 14.27 1.81 4.87
N THR A 116 13.39 1.25 4.03
CA THR A 116 13.50 1.21 2.57
C THR A 116 12.19 1.64 1.93
N THR A 117 11.81 2.92 2.10
CA THR A 117 10.89 3.53 1.14
C THR A 117 11.61 3.64 -0.20
N ARG A 118 11.49 2.61 -1.04
CA ARG A 118 11.73 2.76 -2.47
C ARG A 118 10.60 3.62 -2.99
N LEU A 119 10.81 4.94 -2.97
CA LEU A 119 10.03 5.87 -3.75
C LEU A 119 10.21 5.44 -5.20
N ALA A 120 9.29 4.61 -5.70
CA ALA A 120 9.20 4.25 -7.09
C ALA A 120 8.69 5.48 -7.84
N LEU A 121 9.58 6.46 -8.08
CA LEU A 121 9.40 7.35 -9.23
C LEU A 121 9.79 6.50 -10.45
N VAL A 122 8.86 5.67 -10.91
CA VAL A 122 8.99 4.98 -12.19
C VAL A 122 8.20 5.81 -13.17
N SER A 123 8.89 6.79 -13.78
CA SER A 123 8.43 7.47 -15.00
C SER A 123 8.54 6.55 -16.19
#